data_AF-A0A3D1KE88-F1
#
_entry.id   AF-A0A3D1KE88-F1
#
_cell.length_a   1.000
_cell.length_b   1.000
_cell.length_c   1.000
_cell.angle_alpha   90.00
_cell.angle_beta   90.00
_cell.angle_gamma   90.00
#
_symmetry.space_group_name_H-M   'P 1'
#
loop_
_entity.id
_entity.type
_entity.pdbx_description
1 polymer ?
#
loop_
_entity_poly.entity_id
_entity_poly.type
_entity_poly.pdbx_seq_one_letter_code
_entity_poly.pdbx_strand_id
1 'polypeptide(L)'
;MHGIFATGISFLLTGIGLAQNDTANGRIVHEVKPALGNNSAKSSLATNETPLVKPNGEKKVASALPRSYDLRDLGLMTPVRSQVGNFPSGKPDPGNSIGICWAMSSISVFESNLLKHGITKNPVDPASSFSAWHLGNAVSLPPLHYNDPCYIYYPDPINIPLFFTDPPTAFGYLSPDSTNGWGGGDAFWMLDCFLSGKGPVYEASAPVPVDEMTAHKKLEWTNPDLPPADFILRGVYQFSRNDYPSLAEFRLAAKQAIVDYGAIQTAMLVLPGDLPYIKGLTFYNPKSNCIYCPRANLEKDLNHSITIAGWNDDFAVEGAPAPGAWLIRESLGTNCYDKGYHWIAYEDQTFMRGDADFLAVTGARGAPYRWPGLLTHPGILTRTGLMATTFLSTGSSMWGKDSQCYARFNSGQAGKLTAIGLATLSRGEDVSIKIFSGVDAQFNPINLIGSKQVKLDKRGYHLVDLDTPVDIGAESVFYVSLNFAYHDQKEPLAYCIDKNIPAGDTYILQYTATKPSPSWVPMTKIIADSSIFVQAIFSR
;
A
#
# COMPACT_ATOMS: atom_id res chain seq x y z
N MET A 1 26.30 2.06 -33.01
CA MET A 1 25.05 2.86 -33.01
C MET A 1 23.91 1.86 -32.92
N HIS A 2 23.10 1.74 -31.88
CA HIS A 2 22.83 2.53 -30.67
C HIS A 2 22.91 1.58 -29.46
N GLY A 3 23.56 2.02 -28.38
CA GLY A 3 23.53 1.35 -27.09
C GLY A 3 22.41 1.93 -26.23
N ILE A 4 21.69 1.07 -25.51
CA ILE A 4 20.72 1.47 -24.49
C ILE A 4 21.29 1.02 -23.15
N PHE A 5 21.52 2.01 -22.29
CA PHE A 5 22.12 1.87 -20.97
C PHE A 5 21.12 1.27 -19.98
N ALA A 6 21.64 0.35 -19.15
CA ALA A 6 21.01 -0.13 -17.93
C ALA A 6 20.89 1.00 -16.89
N THR A 7 19.75 1.09 -16.22
CA THR A 7 19.62 1.78 -14.93
C THR A 7 18.85 0.89 -13.97
N GLY A 8 19.59 0.20 -13.11
CA GLY A 8 19.10 -0.14 -11.77
C GLY A 8 19.15 1.15 -10.95
N ILE A 9 18.02 1.54 -10.39
CA ILE A 9 17.89 2.82 -9.70
C ILE A 9 18.08 2.60 -8.21
N SER A 10 19.22 3.07 -7.71
CA SER A 10 19.50 3.37 -6.31
C SER A 10 19.73 4.88 -6.25
N PHE A 11 18.92 5.64 -5.50
CA PHE A 11 18.97 7.12 -5.51
C PHE A 11 19.82 7.68 -4.36
N LEU A 12 20.75 8.57 -4.71
CA LEU A 12 21.47 9.48 -3.82
C LEU A 12 21.11 10.94 -4.17
N LEU A 13 20.81 11.74 -3.14
CA LEU A 13 20.42 13.15 -3.17
C LEU A 13 21.58 14.13 -3.46
N THR A 14 21.29 15.19 -4.23
CA THR A 14 21.79 16.59 -4.13
C THR A 14 21.05 17.40 -5.22
N GLY A 15 20.45 18.60 -5.07
CA GLY A 15 20.58 19.70 -4.13
C GLY A 15 21.22 20.93 -4.82
N ILE A 16 20.43 21.83 -5.43
CA ILE A 16 20.68 23.23 -5.88
C ILE A 16 19.29 23.74 -6.36
N GLY A 17 18.62 24.81 -5.91
CA GLY A 17 19.02 26.07 -5.30
C GLY A 17 18.92 27.19 -6.35
N LEU A 18 17.85 28.00 -6.37
CA LEU A 18 17.86 29.41 -6.84
C LEU A 18 16.51 30.14 -6.59
N ALA A 19 16.66 31.26 -5.85
CA ALA A 19 15.90 32.52 -5.69
C ALA A 19 14.95 32.95 -6.85
N GLN A 20 13.91 33.80 -6.71
CA GLN A 20 13.62 34.91 -5.78
C GLN A 20 12.21 35.51 -6.03
N ASN A 21 11.71 36.29 -5.04
CA ASN A 21 10.85 37.49 -5.13
C ASN A 21 9.34 37.33 -5.43
N ASP A 22 8.45 37.59 -4.44
CA ASP A 22 7.92 38.90 -3.97
C ASP A 22 6.68 39.29 -4.81
N THR A 23 5.51 39.69 -4.31
CA THR A 23 5.15 40.46 -3.12
C THR A 23 3.61 40.51 -2.98
N ALA A 24 3.13 40.75 -1.75
CA ALA A 24 2.02 41.66 -1.37
C ALA A 24 0.59 41.40 -1.93
N ASN A 25 -0.52 41.68 -1.27
CA ASN A 25 -0.86 42.16 0.07
C ASN A 25 -2.41 42.18 0.17
N GLY A 26 -2.93 42.04 1.39
CA GLY A 26 -4.18 42.70 1.83
C GLY A 26 -5.37 41.75 2.03
N ARG A 27 -5.73 41.35 3.27
CA ARG A 27 -6.50 42.11 4.31
C ARG A 27 -7.92 42.46 3.83
N ILE A 28 -9.04 42.35 4.56
CA ILE A 28 -9.38 42.17 6.00
C ILE A 28 -10.91 41.86 6.03
N VAL A 29 -11.43 40.83 6.74
CA VAL A 29 -12.11 40.80 8.07
C VAL A 29 -13.62 41.18 8.12
N HIS A 30 -14.32 40.42 8.99
CA HIS A 30 -15.58 40.62 9.74
C HIS A 30 -16.79 39.81 9.23
N GLU A 31 -17.21 38.70 9.87
CA GLU A 31 -17.65 38.45 11.27
C GLU A 31 -19.04 39.04 11.57
N VAL A 32 -20.07 38.18 11.56
CA VAL A 32 -21.24 38.25 12.47
C VAL A 32 -21.79 36.82 12.70
N LYS A 33 -21.69 36.37 13.95
CA LYS A 33 -22.50 35.33 14.61
C LYS A 33 -23.48 36.07 15.56
N PRO A 34 -24.36 35.42 16.35
CA PRO A 34 -25.11 34.15 16.23
C PRO A 34 -26.57 34.29 16.74
N ALA A 35 -27.36 33.21 16.76
CA ALA A 35 -28.33 32.82 17.83
C ALA A 35 -29.18 31.62 17.34
N LEU A 36 -29.01 30.42 17.90
CA LEU A 36 -29.66 29.86 19.10
C LEU A 36 -31.12 29.42 18.88
N GLY A 37 -31.35 28.12 19.03
CA GLY A 37 -32.69 27.52 19.10
C GLY A 37 -32.63 26.01 19.34
N ASN A 38 -32.65 25.62 20.61
CA ASN A 38 -32.80 24.24 21.10
C ASN A 38 -34.06 23.56 20.52
N ASN A 39 -34.00 22.24 20.29
CA ASN A 39 -34.87 21.29 21.01
C ASN A 39 -34.56 19.80 20.69
N SER A 40 -34.29 19.09 21.78
CA SER A 40 -34.49 17.67 22.10
C SER A 40 -35.18 16.73 21.09
N ALA A 41 -34.56 15.56 20.88
CA ALA A 41 -35.19 14.27 21.17
C ALA A 41 -34.13 13.16 21.24
N LYS A 42 -34.08 12.46 22.37
CA LYS A 42 -33.28 11.24 22.60
C LYS A 42 -33.95 10.06 21.90
N SER A 43 -33.19 9.29 21.11
CA SER A 43 -33.46 7.87 20.88
C SER A 43 -32.15 7.10 21.05
N SER A 44 -32.12 6.27 22.08
CA SER A 44 -31.03 5.35 22.41
C SER A 44 -30.97 4.20 21.39
N LEU A 45 -29.88 4.12 20.63
CA LEU A 45 -29.42 2.89 20.00
C LEU A 45 -28.09 2.54 20.64
N ALA A 46 -28.09 1.43 21.39
CA ALA A 46 -26.91 0.90 22.05
C ALA A 46 -25.89 0.47 20.99
N THR A 47 -24.75 1.15 20.94
CA THR A 47 -23.57 0.71 20.19
C THR A 47 -22.85 -0.35 21.02
N ASN A 48 -22.82 -1.59 20.53
CA ASN A 48 -21.87 -2.59 21.01
C ASN A 48 -20.49 -2.25 20.44
N GLU A 49 -19.85 -1.23 20.99
CA GLU A 49 -18.42 -1.03 20.85
C GLU A 49 -17.71 -1.84 21.92
N THR A 50 -16.93 -2.82 21.49
CA THR A 50 -15.99 -3.50 22.40
C THR A 50 -14.73 -2.63 22.46
N PRO A 51 -14.40 -2.01 23.61
CA PRO A 51 -13.18 -1.22 23.72
C PRO A 51 -12.00 -2.17 23.89
N LEU A 52 -11.05 -2.15 22.95
CA LEU A 52 -9.77 -2.82 23.13
C LEU A 52 -8.94 -2.04 24.17
N VAL A 53 -8.42 -2.83 25.11
CA VAL A 53 -7.86 -2.50 26.42
C VAL A 53 -6.71 -1.47 26.41
N LYS A 54 -6.67 -0.68 27.49
CA LYS A 54 -5.69 0.34 27.92
C LYS A 54 -4.25 -0.19 28.09
N PRO A 55 -3.23 0.71 28.08
CA PRO A 55 -1.82 0.34 28.12
C PRO A 55 -1.36 -0.03 29.52
N ASN A 56 -0.59 -1.12 29.65
CA ASN A 56 0.30 -1.36 30.78
C ASN A 56 1.53 -2.13 30.30
N GLY A 57 2.71 -1.61 30.64
CA GLY A 57 4.02 -2.11 30.24
C GLY A 57 4.42 -3.38 30.98
N GLU A 58 3.87 -4.52 30.56
CA GLU A 58 4.44 -5.83 30.86
C GLU A 58 5.01 -6.42 29.57
N LYS A 59 6.32 -6.75 29.57
CA LYS A 59 6.96 -7.53 28.52
C LYS A 59 6.25 -8.88 28.44
N LYS A 60 5.26 -9.00 27.56
CA LYS A 60 4.67 -10.28 27.15
C LYS A 60 5.81 -11.12 26.61
N VAL A 61 6.14 -12.22 27.28
CA VAL A 61 7.00 -13.25 26.70
C VAL A 61 6.27 -13.71 25.44
N ALA A 62 6.81 -13.35 24.26
CA ALA A 62 6.24 -13.79 23.00
C ALA A 62 6.18 -15.32 23.04
N SER A 63 4.98 -15.90 22.97
CA SER A 63 4.84 -17.33 22.76
C SER A 63 5.62 -17.70 21.51
N ALA A 64 6.48 -18.72 21.60
CA ALA A 64 7.22 -19.19 20.43
C ALA A 64 6.24 -19.46 19.28
N LEU A 65 6.54 -18.93 18.08
CA LEU A 65 5.72 -19.15 16.90
C LEU A 65 5.63 -20.66 16.58
N PRO A 66 4.50 -21.14 16.02
CA PRO A 66 4.37 -22.55 15.69
C PRO A 66 5.37 -22.94 14.58
N ARG A 67 5.76 -24.21 14.56
CA ARG A 67 6.66 -24.74 13.52
C ARG A 67 6.04 -24.71 12.13
N SER A 68 4.72 -24.81 12.05
CA SER A 68 3.96 -24.66 10.81
C SER A 68 2.71 -23.83 11.05
N TYR A 69 2.29 -23.10 10.02
CA TYR A 69 1.09 -22.30 10.05
C TYR A 69 0.55 -22.20 8.63
N ASP A 70 -0.70 -22.64 8.42
CA ASP A 70 -1.33 -22.69 7.12
C ASP A 70 -2.66 -21.93 7.18
N LEU A 71 -2.74 -20.78 6.50
CA LEU A 71 -3.95 -19.97 6.50
C LEU A 71 -5.12 -20.65 5.78
N ARG A 72 -4.88 -21.67 4.93
CA ARG A 72 -5.94 -22.44 4.27
C ARG A 72 -6.70 -23.29 5.29
N ASP A 73 -5.96 -24.01 6.13
CA ASP A 73 -6.52 -24.87 7.19
C ASP A 73 -7.31 -24.05 8.22
N LEU A 74 -6.94 -22.78 8.39
CA LEU A 74 -7.61 -21.83 9.27
C LEU A 74 -8.82 -21.13 8.61
N GLY A 75 -9.10 -21.37 7.32
CA GLY A 75 -10.18 -20.71 6.59
C GLY A 75 -9.95 -19.22 6.35
N LEU A 76 -8.69 -18.79 6.26
CA LEU A 76 -8.27 -17.40 6.15
C LEU A 76 -7.76 -17.01 4.75
N MET A 77 -8.06 -17.84 3.75
CA MET A 77 -7.73 -17.60 2.34
C MET A 77 -8.98 -17.75 1.49
N THR A 78 -9.30 -16.72 0.71
CA THR A 78 -10.34 -16.76 -0.33
C THR A 78 -9.94 -17.71 -1.49
N PRO A 79 -10.89 -18.14 -2.34
CA PRO A 79 -10.61 -18.96 -3.52
C PRO A 79 -9.53 -18.35 -4.44
N VAL A 80 -8.60 -19.18 -4.92
CA VAL A 80 -7.58 -18.76 -5.89
C VAL A 80 -8.23 -18.21 -7.16
N ARG A 81 -7.71 -17.09 -7.65
CA ARG A 81 -8.13 -16.45 -8.90
C ARG A 81 -7.04 -16.59 -9.96
N SER A 82 -7.41 -16.32 -11.22
CA SER A 82 -6.49 -16.39 -12.36
C SER A 82 -6.39 -15.03 -13.04
N GLN A 83 -5.17 -14.58 -13.27
CA GLN A 83 -4.84 -13.48 -14.18
C GLN A 83 -4.44 -13.98 -15.58
N VAL A 84 -4.56 -15.29 -15.83
CA VAL A 84 -4.24 -15.92 -17.11
C VAL A 84 -5.47 -16.61 -17.69
N GLY A 85 -5.60 -16.57 -19.02
CA GLY A 85 -6.58 -17.35 -19.76
C GLY A 85 -6.18 -18.83 -19.79
N ASN A 86 -6.96 -19.65 -20.50
CA ASN A 86 -6.69 -21.07 -20.67
C ASN A 86 -6.46 -21.45 -22.13
N PHE A 87 -5.67 -22.50 -22.35
CA PHE A 87 -5.69 -23.25 -23.60
C PHE A 87 -7.03 -23.97 -23.78
N PRO A 88 -7.41 -24.40 -25.00
CA PRO A 88 -8.59 -25.25 -25.25
C PRO A 88 -8.62 -26.55 -24.42
N SER A 89 -7.45 -26.99 -23.95
CA SER A 89 -7.30 -28.14 -23.06
C SER A 89 -7.72 -27.87 -21.59
N GLY A 90 -8.13 -26.64 -21.26
CA GLY A 90 -8.48 -26.21 -19.90
C GLY A 90 -7.28 -25.88 -19.01
N LYS A 91 -6.07 -25.96 -19.55
CA LYS A 91 -4.82 -25.64 -18.85
C LYS A 91 -4.55 -24.13 -18.91
N PRO A 92 -3.94 -23.53 -17.88
CA PRO A 92 -3.55 -22.13 -17.91
C PRO A 92 -2.62 -21.84 -19.09
N ASP A 93 -2.89 -20.74 -19.79
CA ASP A 93 -2.07 -20.22 -20.89
C ASP A 93 -1.40 -18.93 -20.41
N PRO A 94 -0.12 -19.01 -19.99
CA PRO A 94 0.64 -17.83 -19.58
C PRO A 94 0.72 -16.76 -20.68
N GLY A 95 0.64 -17.14 -21.95
CA GLY A 95 0.58 -16.21 -23.07
C GLY A 95 -0.67 -15.32 -23.03
N ASN A 96 -1.72 -15.71 -22.30
CA ASN A 96 -2.94 -14.93 -22.11
C ASN A 96 -2.96 -14.16 -20.79
N SER A 97 -1.80 -13.87 -20.19
CA SER A 97 -1.75 -13.06 -18.98
C SER A 97 -2.04 -11.59 -19.25
N ILE A 98 -2.73 -10.97 -18.30
CA ILE A 98 -2.92 -9.52 -18.22
C ILE A 98 -2.00 -8.85 -17.19
N GLY A 99 -1.05 -9.57 -16.57
CA GLY A 99 0.02 -8.94 -15.78
C GLY A 99 -0.41 -8.17 -14.51
N ILE A 100 -1.54 -8.51 -13.90
CA ILE A 100 -2.06 -7.88 -12.66
C ILE A 100 -1.68 -8.62 -11.37
N CYS A 101 -0.56 -9.35 -11.37
CA CYS A 101 -0.09 -10.15 -10.22
C CYS A 101 -0.06 -9.33 -8.93
N TRP A 102 0.41 -8.08 -9.00
CA TRP A 102 0.47 -7.16 -7.87
C TRP A 102 -0.90 -6.82 -7.31
N ALA A 103 -1.92 -6.62 -8.15
CA ALA A 103 -3.27 -6.33 -7.70
C ALA A 103 -3.90 -7.57 -7.06
N MET A 104 -3.66 -8.74 -7.66
CA MET A 104 -4.13 -10.03 -7.13
C MET A 104 -3.57 -10.31 -5.74
N SER A 105 -2.27 -10.16 -5.55
CA SER A 105 -1.62 -10.39 -4.26
C SER A 105 -1.98 -9.31 -3.23
N SER A 106 -2.14 -8.04 -3.63
CA SER A 106 -2.60 -6.95 -2.75
C SER A 106 -4.01 -7.20 -2.21
N ILE A 107 -4.94 -7.59 -3.08
CA ILE A 107 -6.31 -7.94 -2.66
C ILE A 107 -6.30 -9.20 -1.80
N SER A 108 -5.51 -10.21 -2.15
CA SER A 108 -5.40 -11.46 -1.37
C SER A 108 -4.94 -11.21 0.08
N VAL A 109 -3.98 -10.32 0.32
CA VAL A 109 -3.55 -9.98 1.69
C VAL A 109 -4.59 -9.18 2.45
N PHE A 110 -5.32 -8.29 1.77
CA PHE A 110 -6.43 -7.54 2.36
C PHE A 110 -7.58 -8.47 2.75
N GLU A 111 -8.00 -9.38 1.87
CA GLU A 111 -9.02 -10.39 2.14
C GLU A 111 -8.65 -11.30 3.31
N SER A 112 -7.40 -11.77 3.34
CA SER A 112 -6.89 -12.61 4.43
C SER A 112 -6.92 -11.87 5.76
N ASN A 113 -6.55 -10.57 5.78
CA ASN A 113 -6.63 -9.75 6.97
C ASN A 113 -8.07 -9.62 7.49
N LEU A 114 -9.03 -9.33 6.62
CA LEU A 114 -10.42 -9.18 7.01
C LEU A 114 -10.99 -10.48 7.61
N LEU A 115 -10.65 -11.64 7.03
CA LEU A 115 -11.02 -12.95 7.57
C LEU A 115 -10.34 -13.20 8.92
N LYS A 116 -9.04 -12.91 9.03
CA LYS A 116 -8.23 -13.14 10.24
C LYS A 116 -8.79 -12.40 11.45
N HIS A 117 -9.30 -11.19 11.24
CA HIS A 117 -9.90 -10.37 12.30
C HIS A 117 -11.43 -10.50 12.40
N GLY A 118 -12.04 -11.45 11.67
CA GLY A 118 -13.48 -11.73 11.74
C GLY A 118 -14.37 -10.61 11.20
N ILE A 119 -13.80 -9.70 10.41
CA ILE A 119 -14.49 -8.55 9.78
C ILE A 119 -15.34 -9.05 8.61
N THR A 120 -14.81 -10.02 7.88
CA THR A 120 -15.55 -10.94 7.04
C THR A 120 -15.47 -12.33 7.66
N LYS A 121 -16.45 -13.20 7.39
CA LYS A 121 -16.66 -14.42 8.20
C LYS A 121 -16.31 -15.72 7.48
N ASN A 122 -16.40 -15.74 6.15
CA ASN A 122 -16.28 -16.97 5.39
C ASN A 122 -15.47 -16.70 4.10
N PRO A 123 -14.39 -17.46 3.83
CA PRO A 123 -13.55 -17.25 2.65
C PRO A 123 -14.29 -17.43 1.31
N VAL A 124 -15.38 -18.19 1.26
CA VAL A 124 -16.16 -18.41 0.02
C VAL A 124 -17.37 -17.50 -0.12
N ASP A 125 -17.64 -16.63 0.87
CA ASP A 125 -18.70 -15.63 0.77
C ASP A 125 -18.30 -14.52 -0.21
N PRO A 126 -19.15 -14.16 -1.19
CA PRO A 126 -18.92 -12.99 -2.06
C PRO A 126 -18.58 -11.70 -1.29
N ALA A 127 -19.08 -11.52 -0.07
CA ALA A 127 -18.78 -10.36 0.77
C ALA A 127 -17.34 -10.35 1.34
N SER A 128 -16.60 -11.44 1.17
CA SER A 128 -15.17 -11.56 1.52
C SER A 128 -14.25 -11.42 0.31
N SER A 129 -14.80 -11.15 -0.88
CA SER A 129 -14.10 -11.29 -2.16
C SER A 129 -14.13 -9.96 -2.94
N PHE A 130 -12.95 -9.40 -3.23
CA PHE A 130 -12.78 -8.11 -3.90
C PHE A 130 -12.07 -8.23 -5.24
N SER A 131 -12.33 -7.25 -6.11
CA SER A 131 -11.91 -7.26 -7.49
C SER A 131 -10.49 -6.73 -7.68
N ALA A 132 -9.57 -7.63 -8.01
CA ALA A 132 -8.23 -7.29 -8.48
C ALA A 132 -8.27 -6.66 -9.89
N TRP A 133 -9.25 -7.06 -10.72
CA TRP A 133 -9.47 -6.47 -12.05
C TRP A 133 -9.84 -4.98 -11.95
N HIS A 134 -10.76 -4.64 -11.05
CA HIS A 134 -11.11 -3.26 -10.76
C HIS A 134 -9.92 -2.49 -10.20
N LEU A 135 -9.21 -3.05 -9.20
CA LEU A 135 -8.03 -2.39 -8.63
C LEU A 135 -6.99 -2.07 -9.72
N GLY A 136 -6.66 -3.06 -10.55
CA GLY A 136 -5.70 -2.89 -11.64
C GLY A 136 -6.11 -1.79 -12.64
N ASN A 137 -7.41 -1.66 -12.92
CA ASN A 137 -7.93 -0.60 -13.77
C ASN A 137 -7.96 0.77 -13.10
N ALA A 138 -8.45 0.84 -11.87
CA ALA A 138 -8.77 2.09 -11.19
C ALA A 138 -7.53 2.95 -10.89
N VAL A 139 -6.35 2.32 -10.82
CA VAL A 139 -5.06 3.02 -10.69
C VAL A 139 -4.65 3.79 -11.95
N SER A 140 -5.23 3.50 -13.11
CA SER A 140 -5.01 4.27 -14.35
C SER A 140 -5.85 5.55 -14.43
N LEU A 141 -6.97 5.60 -13.70
CA LEU A 141 -7.89 6.73 -13.74
C LEU A 141 -7.33 7.97 -13.03
N PRO A 142 -7.77 9.18 -13.43
CA PRO A 142 -7.63 10.38 -12.60
C PRO A 142 -8.23 10.13 -11.20
N PRO A 143 -7.61 10.60 -10.11
CA PRO A 143 -6.37 11.36 -10.09
C PRO A 143 -5.08 10.54 -10.26
N LEU A 144 -5.12 9.20 -10.16
CA LEU A 144 -3.97 8.32 -9.95
C LEU A 144 -3.01 8.21 -11.15
N HIS A 145 -3.48 7.82 -12.33
CA HIS A 145 -2.69 7.72 -13.57
C HIS A 145 -1.36 6.95 -13.45
N TYR A 146 -1.32 5.84 -12.71
CA TYR A 146 -0.08 5.05 -12.51
C TYR A 146 0.36 4.25 -13.73
N ASN A 147 -0.60 3.84 -14.56
CA ASN A 147 -0.38 3.00 -15.73
C ASN A 147 -1.44 3.25 -16.80
N ASP A 148 -1.19 2.72 -18.00
CA ASP A 148 -2.17 2.59 -19.07
C ASP A 148 -2.44 1.09 -19.30
N PRO A 149 -3.64 0.58 -19.01
CA PRO A 149 -3.86 -0.86 -19.01
C PRO A 149 -3.92 -1.46 -20.42
N CYS A 150 -3.56 -2.74 -20.52
CA CYS A 150 -3.39 -3.47 -21.79
C CYS A 150 -4.58 -4.36 -22.10
N TYR A 151 -5.18 -4.17 -23.27
CA TYR A 151 -6.48 -4.78 -23.59
C TYR A 151 -6.64 -5.36 -24.98
N ILE A 152 -5.58 -5.35 -25.79
CA ILE A 152 -5.62 -5.97 -27.11
C ILE A 152 -4.77 -7.22 -27.07
N TYR A 153 -5.37 -8.32 -27.53
CA TYR A 153 -4.67 -9.56 -27.71
C TYR A 153 -3.87 -9.54 -29.02
N TYR A 154 -2.57 -9.82 -28.93
CA TYR A 154 -1.63 -9.95 -30.02
C TYR A 154 -1.19 -11.41 -30.13
N PRO A 155 -1.53 -12.11 -31.23
CA PRO A 155 -1.22 -13.53 -31.41
C PRO A 155 0.25 -13.79 -31.74
N ASP A 156 0.94 -12.79 -32.31
CA ASP A 156 2.36 -12.88 -32.63
C ASP A 156 3.17 -12.33 -31.45
N PRO A 157 4.08 -13.11 -30.84
CA PRO A 157 4.87 -12.66 -29.71
C PRO A 157 5.82 -11.57 -30.18
N ILE A 158 5.49 -10.32 -29.90
CA ILE A 158 6.51 -9.28 -29.83
C ILE A 158 7.40 -9.68 -28.65
N ASN A 159 8.72 -9.79 -28.86
CA ASN A 159 9.70 -10.06 -27.81
C ASN A 159 9.78 -8.87 -26.84
N ILE A 160 8.74 -8.68 -26.04
CA ILE A 160 8.69 -7.75 -24.92
C ILE A 160 8.72 -8.60 -23.66
N PRO A 161 9.91 -8.94 -23.12
CA PRO A 161 9.99 -9.64 -21.84
C PRO A 161 9.52 -8.68 -20.74
N LEU A 162 8.23 -8.70 -20.41
CA LEU A 162 7.72 -8.04 -19.20
C LEU A 162 8.20 -8.75 -17.94
N PHE A 163 8.51 -10.04 -18.07
CA PHE A 163 9.30 -10.79 -17.11
C PHE A 163 10.65 -11.06 -17.75
N PHE A 164 11.73 -10.60 -17.13
CA PHE A 164 13.12 -10.86 -17.55
C PHE A 164 13.48 -12.33 -17.29
N THR A 165 12.76 -13.25 -17.94
CA THR A 165 12.95 -14.68 -17.82
C THR A 165 14.04 -15.17 -18.76
N ASP A 166 14.68 -16.28 -18.39
CA ASP A 166 15.63 -17.00 -19.23
C ASP A 166 15.09 -18.41 -19.56
N PRO A 167 14.64 -18.68 -20.81
CA PRO A 167 14.53 -17.75 -21.95
C PRO A 167 13.38 -16.72 -21.80
N PRO A 168 13.34 -15.65 -22.61
CA PRO A 168 12.24 -14.68 -22.61
C PRO A 168 10.87 -15.33 -22.87
N THR A 169 9.84 -14.91 -22.13
CA THR A 169 8.43 -15.30 -22.35
C THR A 169 7.62 -14.09 -22.79
N ALA A 170 6.76 -14.25 -23.81
CA ALA A 170 5.91 -13.18 -24.32
C ALA A 170 4.48 -13.27 -23.76
N PHE A 171 3.86 -12.11 -23.54
CA PHE A 171 2.46 -11.97 -23.15
C PHE A 171 1.63 -11.43 -24.31
N GLY A 172 0.41 -11.93 -24.43
CA GLY A 172 -0.50 -11.65 -25.53
C GLY A 172 -1.30 -10.37 -25.35
N TYR A 173 -1.47 -9.85 -24.13
CA TYR A 173 -2.24 -8.61 -23.92
C TYR A 173 -1.32 -7.38 -23.83
N LEU A 174 -1.46 -6.45 -24.77
CA LEU A 174 -0.72 -5.18 -24.83
C LEU A 174 -1.66 -3.96 -24.97
N SER A 175 -1.14 -2.77 -24.71
CA SER A 175 -1.80 -1.50 -25.01
C SER A 175 -2.04 -1.33 -26.52
N PRO A 176 -3.00 -0.48 -26.95
CA PRO A 176 -3.31 -0.30 -28.38
C PRO A 176 -2.16 0.17 -29.27
N ASP A 177 -1.19 0.87 -28.70
CA ASP A 177 0.03 1.29 -29.39
C ASP A 177 1.12 0.21 -29.40
N SER A 178 0.85 -0.98 -28.84
CA SER A 178 1.77 -2.12 -28.71
C SER A 178 3.08 -1.83 -27.98
N THR A 179 3.17 -0.70 -27.26
CA THR A 179 4.42 -0.27 -26.61
C THR A 179 4.49 -0.64 -25.13
N ASN A 180 3.34 -0.77 -24.46
CA ASN A 180 3.26 -0.91 -23.02
C ASN A 180 2.51 -2.18 -22.61
N GLY A 181 3.04 -2.82 -21.57
CA GLY A 181 2.41 -3.88 -20.79
C GLY A 181 1.78 -3.31 -19.51
N TRP A 182 1.10 -4.16 -18.74
CA TRP A 182 0.77 -3.81 -17.36
C TRP A 182 2.07 -3.61 -16.57
N GLY A 183 2.30 -2.40 -16.07
CA GLY A 183 3.40 -2.13 -15.16
C GLY A 183 3.14 -2.71 -13.77
N GLY A 184 4.23 -2.97 -13.04
CA GLY A 184 4.23 -3.52 -11.68
C GLY A 184 3.57 -2.61 -10.64
N GLY A 185 3.63 -3.01 -9.37
CA GLY A 185 3.04 -2.30 -8.24
C GLY A 185 3.04 -3.17 -7.00
N ASP A 186 2.38 -2.71 -5.94
CA ASP A 186 2.25 -3.44 -4.68
C ASP A 186 1.05 -2.92 -3.86
N ALA A 187 0.94 -3.33 -2.60
CA ALA A 187 -0.13 -2.90 -1.71
C ALA A 187 -0.16 -1.38 -1.46
N PHE A 188 0.88 -0.61 -1.76
CA PHE A 188 0.83 0.85 -1.72
C PHE A 188 0.06 1.46 -2.89
N TRP A 189 0.01 0.79 -4.05
CA TRP A 189 -0.89 1.20 -5.13
C TRP A 189 -2.35 0.93 -4.75
N MET A 190 -2.61 -0.18 -4.07
CA MET A 190 -3.91 -0.44 -3.44
C MET A 190 -4.24 0.62 -2.40
N LEU A 191 -3.28 1.01 -1.56
CA LEU A 191 -3.44 2.10 -0.59
C LEU A 191 -3.91 3.37 -1.25
N ASP A 192 -3.20 3.86 -2.26
CA ASP A 192 -3.57 5.07 -2.98
C ASP A 192 -4.93 4.97 -3.67
N CYS A 193 -5.23 3.82 -4.25
CA CYS A 193 -6.55 3.56 -4.83
C CYS A 193 -7.66 3.73 -3.79
N PHE A 194 -7.51 3.14 -2.61
CA PHE A 194 -8.56 3.18 -1.57
C PHE A 194 -8.63 4.57 -0.94
N LEU A 195 -7.48 5.23 -0.69
CA LEU A 195 -7.40 6.61 -0.19
C LEU A 195 -8.07 7.61 -1.14
N SER A 196 -7.99 7.37 -2.46
CA SER A 196 -8.67 8.17 -3.47
C SER A 196 -10.18 7.90 -3.57
N GLY A 197 -10.71 6.96 -2.79
CA GLY A 197 -12.14 6.62 -2.76
C GLY A 197 -12.59 5.71 -3.91
N LYS A 198 -11.67 4.99 -4.54
CA LYS A 198 -11.97 4.10 -5.68
C LYS A 198 -12.05 2.62 -5.31
N GLY A 199 -11.75 2.24 -4.08
CA GLY A 199 -11.74 0.84 -3.68
C GLY A 199 -12.02 0.62 -2.20
N PRO A 200 -12.29 -0.63 -1.80
CA PRO A 200 -12.36 -1.82 -2.67
C PRO A 200 -13.72 -1.96 -3.40
N VAL A 201 -13.76 -2.74 -4.48
CA VAL A 201 -15.00 -3.17 -5.15
C VAL A 201 -15.12 -4.69 -5.05
N TYR A 202 -16.32 -5.25 -4.91
CA TYR A 202 -16.52 -6.70 -4.83
C TYR A 202 -16.15 -7.41 -6.14
N GLU A 203 -15.56 -8.61 -6.04
CA GLU A 203 -15.20 -9.45 -7.19
C GLU A 203 -16.42 -9.75 -8.06
N ALA A 204 -17.59 -10.01 -7.45
CA ALA A 204 -18.82 -10.32 -8.18
C ALA A 204 -19.31 -9.16 -9.08
N SER A 205 -18.88 -7.91 -8.82
CA SER A 205 -19.26 -6.74 -9.61
C SER A 205 -18.30 -6.48 -10.78
N ALA A 206 -17.05 -6.94 -10.67
CA ALA A 206 -16.02 -6.74 -11.67
C ALA A 206 -15.06 -7.95 -11.67
N PRO A 207 -15.51 -9.14 -12.09
CA PRO A 207 -14.66 -10.31 -12.07
C PRO A 207 -13.51 -10.18 -13.05
N VAL A 208 -12.44 -10.93 -12.80
CA VAL A 208 -11.35 -11.04 -13.78
C VAL A 208 -11.87 -11.75 -15.04
N PRO A 209 -11.71 -11.18 -16.25
CA PRO A 209 -12.37 -11.66 -17.46
C PRO A 209 -11.65 -12.86 -18.10
N VAL A 210 -11.53 -13.97 -17.34
CA VAL A 210 -10.77 -15.17 -17.73
C VAL A 210 -11.34 -15.85 -18.97
N ASP A 211 -12.66 -15.82 -19.16
CA ASP A 211 -13.32 -16.41 -20.33
C ASP A 211 -13.03 -15.59 -21.60
N GLU A 212 -13.06 -14.27 -21.51
CA GLU A 212 -12.66 -13.37 -22.58
C GLU A 212 -11.18 -13.53 -22.93
N MET A 213 -10.33 -13.68 -21.91
CA MET A 213 -8.90 -13.96 -22.08
C MET A 213 -8.67 -15.30 -22.78
N THR A 214 -9.38 -16.35 -22.36
CA THR A 214 -9.36 -17.68 -22.99
C THR A 214 -9.84 -17.63 -24.45
N ALA A 215 -10.80 -16.75 -24.74
CA ALA A 215 -11.31 -16.52 -26.09
C ALA A 215 -10.50 -15.49 -26.90
N HIS A 216 -9.36 -15.01 -26.37
CA HIS A 216 -8.50 -14.00 -26.99
C HIS A 216 -9.24 -12.72 -27.42
N LYS A 217 -10.27 -12.33 -26.66
CA LYS A 217 -11.06 -11.13 -26.96
C LYS A 217 -10.32 -9.88 -26.49
N LYS A 218 -10.64 -8.74 -27.12
CA LYS A 218 -10.36 -7.43 -26.54
C LYS A 218 -11.05 -7.35 -25.18
N LEU A 219 -10.31 -6.98 -24.15
CA LEU A 219 -10.86 -6.85 -22.80
C LEU A 219 -11.36 -5.43 -22.62
N GLU A 220 -12.65 -5.28 -22.34
CA GLU A 220 -13.20 -3.96 -22.11
C GLU A 220 -13.43 -3.75 -20.63
N TRP A 221 -12.90 -2.65 -20.12
CA TRP A 221 -13.26 -2.18 -18.80
C TRP A 221 -14.57 -1.39 -18.91
N THR A 222 -15.68 -2.08 -18.68
CA THR A 222 -17.02 -1.56 -19.00
C THR A 222 -17.68 -0.76 -17.87
N ASN A 223 -17.17 -0.83 -16.64
CA ASN A 223 -17.79 -0.21 -15.46
C ASN A 223 -16.77 0.55 -14.59
N PRO A 224 -16.30 1.73 -15.01
CA PRO A 224 -15.30 2.49 -14.27
C PRO A 224 -15.80 3.15 -12.99
N ASP A 225 -17.10 3.38 -12.89
CA ASP A 225 -17.73 4.12 -11.79
C ASP A 225 -18.39 3.20 -10.74
N LEU A 226 -17.91 1.96 -10.61
CA LEU A 226 -18.45 1.03 -9.62
C LEU A 226 -18.28 1.60 -8.20
N PRO A 227 -19.35 1.61 -7.39
CA PRO A 227 -19.25 2.14 -6.04
C PRO A 227 -18.35 1.25 -5.19
N PRO A 228 -17.38 1.81 -4.45
CA PRO A 228 -16.60 1.02 -3.53
C PRO A 228 -17.46 0.51 -2.37
N ALA A 229 -17.15 -0.70 -1.90
CA ALA A 229 -17.74 -1.32 -0.72
C ALA A 229 -17.30 -0.61 0.56
N ASP A 230 -18.09 -0.73 1.63
CA ASP A 230 -17.84 -0.13 2.94
C ASP A 230 -16.70 -0.83 3.72
N PHE A 231 -15.49 -0.71 3.17
CA PHE A 231 -14.25 -1.07 3.81
C PHE A 231 -13.18 0.01 3.61
N ILE A 232 -12.30 0.11 4.60
CA ILE A 232 -11.17 1.03 4.60
C ILE A 232 -9.88 0.32 5.00
N LEU A 233 -8.75 0.90 4.61
CA LEU A 233 -7.43 0.49 5.11
C LEU A 233 -7.16 1.17 6.44
N ARG A 234 -6.73 0.36 7.42
CA ARG A 234 -6.24 0.79 8.73
C ARG A 234 -4.72 0.92 8.75
N GLY A 235 -4.03 0.19 7.88
CA GLY A 235 -2.58 0.20 7.81
C GLY A 235 -2.07 -0.59 6.62
N VAL A 236 -0.96 -0.14 6.06
CA VAL A 236 -0.19 -0.85 5.02
C VAL A 236 1.28 -0.72 5.42
N TYR A 237 1.88 -1.83 5.81
CA TYR A 237 3.17 -1.86 6.50
C TYR A 237 4.24 -2.52 5.64
N GLN A 238 5.35 -1.82 5.44
CA GLN A 238 6.53 -2.34 4.74
C GLN A 238 7.54 -2.88 5.75
N PHE A 239 8.05 -4.06 5.45
CA PHE A 239 9.12 -4.71 6.19
C PHE A 239 10.27 -4.91 5.23
N SER A 240 11.33 -4.14 5.40
CA SER A 240 12.52 -4.29 4.56
C SER A 240 13.52 -5.22 5.17
N ARG A 241 14.12 -6.10 4.36
CA ARG A 241 15.17 -7.02 4.82
C ARG A 241 16.30 -6.24 5.50
N ASN A 242 16.65 -5.07 4.99
CA ASN A 242 17.72 -4.22 5.53
C ASN A 242 17.44 -3.68 6.94
N ASP A 243 16.17 -3.69 7.39
CA ASP A 243 15.80 -3.28 8.75
C ASP A 243 16.07 -4.37 9.81
N TYR A 244 16.60 -5.52 9.40
CA TYR A 244 16.84 -6.68 10.26
C TYR A 244 18.33 -7.08 10.28
N PRO A 245 18.87 -7.51 11.43
CA PRO A 245 20.26 -7.97 11.54
C PRO A 245 20.58 -9.21 10.70
N SER A 246 19.59 -10.07 10.46
CA SER A 246 19.80 -11.35 9.77
C SER A 246 18.56 -11.80 8.99
N LEU A 247 18.76 -12.72 8.04
CA LEU A 247 17.66 -13.39 7.32
C LEU A 247 16.76 -14.17 8.28
N ALA A 248 17.32 -14.73 9.35
CA ALA A 248 16.54 -15.45 10.35
C ALA A 248 15.59 -14.52 11.11
N GLU A 249 16.03 -13.33 11.48
CA GLU A 249 15.17 -12.33 12.12
C GLU A 249 14.14 -11.74 11.16
N PHE A 250 14.51 -11.52 9.89
CA PHE A 250 13.55 -11.10 8.86
C PHE A 250 12.48 -12.16 8.62
N ARG A 251 12.88 -13.44 8.53
CA ARG A 251 11.97 -14.60 8.44
C ARG A 251 11.05 -14.66 9.65
N LEU A 252 11.57 -14.44 10.86
CA LEU A 252 10.75 -14.41 12.08
C LEU A 252 9.73 -13.26 12.03
N ALA A 253 10.14 -12.08 11.57
CA ALA A 253 9.24 -10.94 11.40
C ALA A 253 8.13 -11.22 10.38
N ALA A 254 8.45 -11.89 9.26
CA ALA A 254 7.47 -12.32 8.27
C ALA A 254 6.46 -13.32 8.86
N LYS A 255 6.92 -14.34 9.59
CA LYS A 255 6.04 -15.29 10.29
C LYS A 255 5.13 -14.59 11.30
N GLN A 256 5.69 -13.67 12.09
CA GLN A 256 4.92 -12.89 13.05
C GLN A 256 3.87 -12.02 12.34
N ALA A 257 4.23 -11.36 11.24
CA ALA A 257 3.30 -10.61 10.41
C ALA A 257 2.15 -11.49 9.88
N ILE A 258 2.46 -12.73 9.48
CA ILE A 258 1.43 -13.69 9.04
C ILE A 258 0.44 -14.04 10.17
N VAL A 259 0.97 -14.21 11.39
CA VAL A 259 0.14 -14.49 12.57
C VAL A 259 -0.69 -13.29 13.00
N ASP A 260 -0.15 -12.08 12.89
CA ASP A 260 -0.79 -10.86 13.36
C ASP A 260 -1.81 -10.30 12.37
N TYR A 261 -1.48 -10.34 11.07
CA TYR A 261 -2.22 -9.62 10.04
C TYR A 261 -2.89 -10.52 9.00
N GLY A 262 -2.66 -11.84 9.01
CA GLY A 262 -3.04 -12.71 7.90
C GLY A 262 -1.96 -12.72 6.81
N ALA A 263 -2.31 -13.11 5.59
CA ALA A 263 -1.31 -13.30 4.54
C ALA A 263 -0.51 -12.01 4.24
N ILE A 264 0.73 -12.16 3.74
CA ILE A 264 1.62 -11.04 3.37
C ILE A 264 2.00 -11.09 1.89
N GLN A 265 2.32 -9.94 1.30
CA GLN A 265 2.67 -9.80 -0.11
C GLN A 265 4.18 -9.66 -0.25
N THR A 266 4.76 -10.29 -1.25
CA THR A 266 6.16 -10.06 -1.66
C THR A 266 6.35 -10.44 -3.13
N ALA A 267 7.57 -10.31 -3.64
CA ALA A 267 7.93 -10.69 -4.99
C ALA A 267 8.67 -12.03 -5.03
N MET A 268 8.56 -12.73 -6.15
CA MET A 268 9.33 -13.92 -6.47
C MET A 268 9.83 -13.88 -7.91
N LEU A 269 10.79 -14.74 -8.21
CA LEU A 269 11.18 -15.07 -9.57
C LEU A 269 10.29 -16.22 -10.04
N VAL A 270 9.57 -16.01 -11.14
CA VAL A 270 8.94 -17.09 -11.91
C VAL A 270 9.74 -17.27 -13.20
N LEU A 271 10.20 -18.49 -13.45
CA LEU A 271 10.83 -18.86 -14.72
C LEU A 271 9.82 -19.51 -15.67
N PRO A 272 10.10 -19.53 -16.99
CA PRO A 272 9.15 -20.06 -17.96
C PRO A 272 8.84 -21.53 -17.66
N GLY A 273 9.85 -22.32 -17.30
CA GLY A 273 9.66 -23.73 -16.99
C GLY A 273 8.94 -24.00 -15.66
N ASP A 274 8.77 -23.00 -14.79
CA ASP A 274 7.96 -23.15 -13.57
C ASP A 274 6.46 -23.15 -13.91
N LEU A 275 6.10 -22.57 -15.07
CA LEU A 275 4.74 -22.59 -15.58
C LEU A 275 4.40 -23.96 -16.20
N PRO A 276 3.21 -24.51 -15.94
CA PRO A 276 2.84 -25.82 -16.46
C PRO A 276 2.99 -25.91 -17.99
N TYR A 277 3.62 -26.99 -18.45
CA TYR A 277 3.75 -27.36 -19.87
C TYR A 277 4.63 -26.44 -20.74
N ILE A 278 5.23 -25.40 -20.16
CA ILE A 278 6.26 -24.61 -20.82
C ILE A 278 7.61 -25.29 -20.59
N LYS A 279 8.38 -25.47 -21.67
CA LYS A 279 9.75 -25.99 -21.58
C LYS A 279 10.70 -24.83 -21.35
N GLY A 280 11.55 -24.92 -20.34
CA GLY A 280 12.55 -23.89 -20.05
C GLY A 280 13.36 -24.23 -18.81
N LEU A 281 14.17 -23.28 -18.36
CA LEU A 281 14.78 -23.36 -17.04
C LEU A 281 13.67 -23.39 -15.98
N THR A 282 13.81 -24.28 -15.00
CA THR A 282 12.90 -24.38 -13.87
C THR A 282 13.65 -24.84 -12.64
N PHE A 283 13.20 -24.36 -11.49
CA PHE A 283 13.61 -24.84 -10.17
C PHE A 283 12.44 -25.44 -9.40
N TYR A 284 11.29 -25.59 -10.05
CA TYR A 284 10.10 -26.21 -9.51
C TYR A 284 10.19 -27.73 -9.58
N ASN A 285 10.01 -28.38 -8.42
CA ASN A 285 9.89 -29.82 -8.31
C ASN A 285 8.40 -30.22 -8.22
N PRO A 286 7.81 -30.83 -9.26
CA PRO A 286 6.40 -31.18 -9.26
C PRO A 286 6.03 -32.32 -8.30
N LYS A 287 7.01 -33.10 -7.79
CA LYS A 287 6.72 -34.16 -6.81
C LYS A 287 6.46 -33.60 -5.42
N SER A 288 7.21 -32.56 -5.03
CA SER A 288 7.06 -31.87 -3.74
C SER A 288 6.26 -30.59 -3.84
N ASN A 289 5.90 -30.15 -5.05
CA ASN A 289 5.26 -28.87 -5.32
C ASN A 289 6.05 -27.70 -4.70
N CYS A 290 7.37 -27.73 -4.85
CA CYS A 290 8.29 -26.80 -4.20
C CYS A 290 9.31 -26.23 -5.18
N ILE A 291 9.58 -24.93 -5.07
CA ILE A 291 10.66 -24.23 -5.78
C ILE A 291 11.87 -24.11 -4.85
N TYR A 292 13.05 -24.39 -5.41
CA TYR A 292 14.33 -24.09 -4.77
C TYR A 292 15.38 -23.70 -5.81
N CYS A 293 15.61 -22.39 -5.95
CA CYS A 293 16.64 -21.82 -6.80
C CYS A 293 17.96 -21.67 -6.01
N PRO A 294 19.03 -22.42 -6.34
CA PRO A 294 20.33 -22.25 -5.71
C PRO A 294 21.18 -21.12 -6.34
N ARG A 295 20.62 -20.32 -7.27
CA ARG A 295 21.35 -19.35 -8.07
C ARG A 295 21.10 -17.91 -7.61
N ALA A 296 21.94 -17.42 -6.70
CA ALA A 296 21.85 -16.04 -6.19
C ALA A 296 21.95 -14.96 -7.27
N ASN A 297 22.61 -15.24 -8.40
CA ASN A 297 22.74 -14.26 -9.49
C ASN A 297 21.41 -13.94 -10.20
N LEU A 298 20.36 -14.72 -9.96
CA LEU A 298 19.00 -14.49 -10.47
C LEU A 298 18.12 -13.69 -9.50
N GLU A 299 18.63 -13.31 -8.32
CA GLU A 299 17.88 -12.55 -7.32
C GLU A 299 17.35 -11.23 -7.88
N LYS A 300 18.15 -10.54 -8.71
CA LYS A 300 17.77 -9.26 -9.32
C LYS A 300 16.67 -9.37 -10.39
N ASP A 301 16.29 -10.59 -10.77
CA ASP A 301 15.35 -10.87 -11.87
C ASP A 301 13.92 -11.17 -11.35
N LEU A 302 13.60 -10.82 -10.08
CA LEU A 302 12.24 -10.97 -9.54
C LEU A 302 11.23 -10.26 -10.46
N ASN A 303 10.15 -10.97 -10.76
CA ASN A 303 9.26 -10.56 -11.83
C ASN A 303 7.77 -10.77 -11.51
N HIS A 304 7.44 -11.43 -10.40
CA HIS A 304 6.06 -11.80 -10.08
C HIS A 304 5.71 -11.47 -8.64
N SER A 305 4.53 -10.90 -8.42
CA SER A 305 4.03 -10.59 -7.06
C SER A 305 3.10 -11.69 -6.56
N ILE A 306 3.34 -12.16 -5.34
CA ILE A 306 2.63 -13.29 -4.73
C ILE A 306 2.18 -13.01 -3.31
N THR A 307 1.40 -13.95 -2.77
CA THR A 307 0.97 -13.93 -1.36
C THR A 307 1.60 -15.11 -0.60
N ILE A 308 2.28 -14.83 0.51
CA ILE A 308 2.70 -15.86 1.47
C ILE A 308 1.53 -16.14 2.40
N ALA A 309 1.00 -17.36 2.31
CA ALA A 309 -0.16 -17.83 3.05
C ALA A 309 0.20 -18.66 4.30
N GLY A 310 1.49 -18.87 4.57
CA GLY A 310 1.91 -19.71 5.67
C GLY A 310 3.35 -20.20 5.55
N TRP A 311 3.72 -21.14 6.41
CA TRP A 311 5.02 -21.78 6.40
C TRP A 311 5.00 -23.16 7.06
N ASN A 312 6.08 -23.92 6.84
CA ASN A 312 6.36 -25.16 7.55
C ASN A 312 7.87 -25.34 7.71
N ASP A 313 8.36 -25.31 8.95
CA ASP A 313 9.78 -25.44 9.31
C ASP A 313 10.34 -26.84 9.07
N ASP A 314 9.48 -27.85 9.04
CA ASP A 314 9.84 -29.26 8.85
C ASP A 314 9.66 -29.73 7.40
N PHE A 315 9.31 -28.82 6.48
CA PHE A 315 9.10 -29.16 5.09
C PHE A 315 10.41 -29.58 4.42
N ALA A 316 10.52 -30.85 4.03
CA ALA A 316 11.70 -31.37 3.36
C ALA A 316 11.78 -30.85 1.92
N VAL A 317 12.89 -30.18 1.58
CA VAL A 317 13.13 -29.64 0.24
C VAL A 317 14.30 -30.39 -0.39
N GLU A 318 14.05 -31.05 -1.52
CA GLU A 318 15.08 -31.76 -2.28
C GLU A 318 16.15 -30.80 -2.79
N GLY A 319 17.42 -31.09 -2.49
CA GLY A 319 18.57 -30.28 -2.92
C GLY A 319 18.89 -29.07 -2.03
N ALA A 320 17.99 -28.67 -1.12
CA ALA A 320 18.25 -27.59 -0.17
C ALA A 320 19.09 -28.07 1.03
N PRO A 321 19.92 -27.20 1.63
CA PRO A 321 20.79 -27.59 2.75
C PRO A 321 20.04 -27.84 4.07
N ALA A 322 18.82 -27.35 4.21
CA ALA A 322 17.99 -27.50 5.41
C ALA A 322 16.49 -27.56 5.03
N PRO A 323 15.64 -28.19 5.87
CA PRO A 323 14.20 -28.12 5.70
C PRO A 323 13.67 -26.72 5.98
N GLY A 324 12.45 -26.48 5.53
CA GLY A 324 11.71 -25.25 5.78
C GLY A 324 11.27 -24.59 4.49
N ALA A 325 9.99 -24.26 4.40
CA ALA A 325 9.43 -23.60 3.24
C ALA A 325 8.28 -22.64 3.59
N TRP A 326 8.09 -21.68 2.71
CA TRP A 326 6.95 -20.77 2.68
C TRP A 326 5.84 -21.35 1.82
N LEU A 327 4.60 -21.28 2.29
CA LEU A 327 3.42 -21.61 1.49
C LEU A 327 3.03 -20.37 0.69
N ILE A 328 3.01 -20.50 -0.64
CA ILE A 328 2.70 -19.42 -1.56
C ILE A 328 1.35 -19.66 -2.21
N ARG A 329 0.51 -18.64 -2.21
CA ARG A 329 -0.70 -18.56 -3.05
C ARG A 329 -0.36 -17.85 -4.34
N GLU A 330 -0.69 -18.50 -5.43
CA GLU A 330 -0.55 -17.97 -6.78
C GLU A 330 -1.81 -17.27 -7.29
N SER A 331 -1.65 -16.57 -8.41
CA SER A 331 -2.70 -15.86 -9.14
C SER A 331 -2.85 -16.37 -10.57
N LEU A 332 -2.49 -17.63 -10.81
CA LEU A 332 -2.52 -18.30 -12.12
C LEU A 332 -3.68 -19.32 -12.23
N GLY A 333 -4.63 -19.27 -11.30
CA GLY A 333 -5.77 -20.19 -11.25
C GLY A 333 -5.47 -21.52 -10.55
N THR A 334 -6.52 -22.32 -10.36
CA THR A 334 -6.48 -23.60 -9.62
C THR A 334 -5.91 -24.75 -10.44
N ASN A 335 -5.72 -24.59 -11.74
CA ASN A 335 -5.10 -25.60 -12.60
C ASN A 335 -3.55 -25.46 -12.66
N CYS A 336 -2.97 -24.48 -11.96
CA CYS A 336 -1.53 -24.37 -11.73
C CYS A 336 -1.14 -24.97 -10.38
N TYR A 337 0.06 -25.59 -10.32
CA TYR A 337 0.65 -26.14 -9.10
C TYR A 337 -0.30 -27.11 -8.36
N ASP A 338 -0.37 -27.04 -7.02
CA ASP A 338 -1.39 -27.73 -6.22
C ASP A 338 -2.56 -26.80 -5.93
N LYS A 339 -3.54 -26.79 -6.84
CA LYS A 339 -4.76 -25.97 -6.72
C LYS A 339 -4.47 -24.47 -6.55
N GLY A 340 -3.42 -23.98 -7.20
CA GLY A 340 -2.97 -22.59 -7.12
C GLY A 340 -2.07 -22.27 -5.93
N TYR A 341 -1.49 -23.29 -5.28
CA TYR A 341 -0.50 -23.12 -4.22
C TYR A 341 0.76 -23.90 -4.53
N HIS A 342 1.90 -23.39 -4.09
CA HIS A 342 3.19 -24.08 -4.10
C HIS A 342 4.03 -23.67 -2.89
N TRP A 343 5.16 -24.34 -2.72
CA TRP A 343 6.12 -24.03 -1.67
C TRP A 343 7.37 -23.35 -2.25
N ILE A 344 7.96 -22.41 -1.51
CA ILE A 344 9.30 -21.89 -1.81
C ILE A 344 10.20 -22.18 -0.62
N ALA A 345 11.33 -22.82 -0.86
CA ALA A 345 12.29 -23.16 0.18
C ALA A 345 12.80 -21.91 0.92
N TYR A 346 13.01 -22.02 2.22
CA TYR A 346 13.66 -20.98 3.02
C TYR A 346 15.05 -20.63 2.54
N GLU A 347 15.75 -21.61 1.97
CA GLU A 347 17.12 -21.55 1.50
C GLU A 347 17.24 -21.08 0.04
N ASP A 348 16.12 -20.81 -0.64
CA ASP A 348 16.08 -20.24 -1.98
C ASP A 348 16.94 -18.96 -2.07
N GLN A 349 17.77 -18.85 -3.10
CA GLN A 349 18.75 -17.78 -3.24
C GLN A 349 18.21 -16.54 -3.96
N THR A 350 16.94 -16.53 -4.38
CA THR A 350 16.27 -15.35 -4.97
C THR A 350 15.13 -14.84 -4.08
N PHE A 351 14.44 -15.73 -3.36
CA PHE A 351 13.27 -15.39 -2.57
C PHE A 351 13.62 -14.81 -1.18
N MET A 352 13.10 -13.60 -0.90
CA MET A 352 13.31 -12.88 0.38
C MET A 352 14.81 -12.77 0.76
N ARG A 353 15.63 -12.34 -0.21
CA ARG A 353 17.08 -12.09 -0.09
C ARG A 353 17.41 -10.60 -0.25
N GLY A 354 18.69 -10.24 -0.11
CA GLY A 354 19.19 -8.88 -0.38
C GLY A 354 18.31 -7.75 0.15
N ASP A 355 17.80 -6.92 -0.76
CA ASP A 355 16.95 -5.75 -0.47
C ASP A 355 15.45 -6.08 -0.49
N ALA A 356 15.06 -7.34 -0.27
CA ALA A 356 13.67 -7.76 -0.35
C ALA A 356 12.77 -7.05 0.68
N ASP A 357 11.55 -6.74 0.23
CA ASP A 357 10.48 -6.24 1.07
C ASP A 357 9.31 -7.22 1.11
N PHE A 358 8.57 -7.21 2.22
CA PHE A 358 7.21 -7.73 2.24
C PHE A 358 6.23 -6.71 2.84
N LEU A 359 4.97 -6.83 2.44
CA LEU A 359 3.90 -5.92 2.83
C LEU A 359 2.82 -6.67 3.62
N ALA A 360 2.41 -6.10 4.73
CA ALA A 360 1.24 -6.53 5.49
C ALA A 360 0.16 -5.45 5.44
N VAL A 361 -1.09 -5.86 5.41
CA VAL A 361 -2.23 -4.96 5.26
C VAL A 361 -3.21 -5.18 6.39
N THR A 362 -3.81 -4.09 6.90
CA THR A 362 -4.93 -4.15 7.85
C THR A 362 -6.14 -3.39 7.32
N GLY A 363 -7.32 -4.00 7.45
CA GLY A 363 -8.59 -3.45 6.99
C GLY A 363 -9.62 -3.32 8.10
N ALA A 364 -10.65 -2.51 7.85
CA ALA A 364 -11.83 -2.41 8.71
C ALA A 364 -13.10 -2.15 7.90
N ARG A 365 -14.27 -2.38 8.51
CA ARG A 365 -15.53 -1.82 8.01
C ARG A 365 -15.47 -0.30 8.14
N GLY A 366 -15.90 0.41 7.12
CA GLY A 366 -15.93 1.86 7.12
C GLY A 366 -16.27 2.38 5.74
N ALA A 367 -16.93 3.53 5.69
CA ALA A 367 -17.25 4.11 4.39
C ALA A 367 -15.97 4.54 3.66
N PRO A 368 -15.90 4.38 2.32
CA PRO A 368 -14.75 4.80 1.54
C PRO A 368 -14.40 6.26 1.76
N TYR A 369 -13.10 6.53 1.65
CA TYR A 369 -12.54 7.86 1.76
C TYR A 369 -13.04 8.76 0.62
N ARG A 370 -13.14 10.06 0.90
CA ARG A 370 -13.52 11.05 -0.11
C ARG A 370 -12.41 12.05 -0.27
N TRP A 371 -11.97 12.20 -1.50
CA TRP A 371 -11.15 13.29 -1.97
C TRP A 371 -11.95 14.09 -3.01
N PRO A 372 -11.86 15.44 -3.05
CA PRO A 372 -11.00 16.32 -2.25
C PRO A 372 -11.54 16.64 -0.84
N GLY A 373 -10.67 17.18 0.02
CA GLY A 373 -11.06 17.91 1.24
C GLY A 373 -10.74 17.22 2.57
N LEU A 374 -10.65 15.89 2.61
CA LEU A 374 -10.27 15.12 3.80
C LEU A 374 -8.89 14.44 3.67
N LEU A 375 -8.20 14.68 2.56
CA LEU A 375 -6.80 14.30 2.33
C LEU A 375 -6.08 15.49 1.70
N THR A 376 -4.82 15.70 2.08
CA THR A 376 -3.96 16.75 1.48
C THR A 376 -3.58 16.45 0.04
N HIS A 377 -3.66 15.18 -0.36
CA HIS A 377 -3.37 14.68 -1.70
C HIS A 377 -4.26 13.45 -1.96
N PRO A 378 -4.68 13.14 -3.20
CA PRO A 378 -5.56 11.99 -3.49
C PRO A 378 -4.95 10.61 -3.21
N GLY A 379 -3.67 10.55 -2.85
CA GLY A 379 -2.95 9.35 -2.43
C GLY A 379 -1.72 9.76 -1.62
N ILE A 380 -0.96 8.79 -1.13
CA ILE A 380 0.27 8.98 -0.37
C ILE A 380 1.54 8.89 -1.22
N LEU A 381 1.45 8.38 -2.45
CA LEU A 381 2.61 8.22 -3.34
C LEU A 381 2.84 9.44 -4.23
N THR A 382 4.10 9.70 -4.53
CA THR A 382 4.54 10.75 -5.46
C THR A 382 4.37 10.32 -6.91
N ARG A 383 4.02 11.28 -7.78
CA ARG A 383 3.79 11.12 -9.22
C ARG A 383 4.67 12.04 -10.03
N THR A 384 5.74 11.49 -10.57
CA THR A 384 6.68 12.21 -11.46
C THR A 384 6.74 11.63 -12.88
N GLY A 385 5.90 10.64 -13.22
CA GLY A 385 5.84 9.98 -14.53
C GLY A 385 5.05 8.67 -14.48
N LEU A 386 5.16 7.85 -15.55
CA LEU A 386 4.71 6.45 -15.54
C LEU A 386 5.52 5.68 -14.49
N MET A 387 4.85 4.96 -13.59
CA MET A 387 5.38 4.34 -12.35
C MET A 387 5.58 5.34 -11.18
N ALA A 388 4.71 5.28 -10.17
CA ALA A 388 4.94 5.92 -8.87
C ALA A 388 5.92 5.07 -8.04
N THR A 389 6.96 5.71 -7.51
CA THR A 389 8.18 5.00 -7.05
C THR A 389 8.60 5.35 -5.63
N THR A 390 7.67 5.40 -4.66
CA THR A 390 7.87 5.40 -3.19
C THR A 390 7.33 6.64 -2.44
N PHE A 391 7.34 6.55 -1.10
CA PHE A 391 7.21 7.69 -0.21
C PHE A 391 8.43 8.61 -0.34
N LEU A 392 8.19 9.91 -0.55
CA LEU A 392 9.27 10.89 -0.42
C LEU A 392 9.35 11.41 1.01
N SER A 393 10.57 11.74 1.43
CA SER A 393 10.92 12.10 2.80
C SER A 393 11.38 13.54 2.91
N THR A 394 10.90 14.24 3.92
CA THR A 394 11.46 15.52 4.34
C THR A 394 11.41 15.63 5.87
N GLY A 395 11.81 16.78 6.41
CA GLY A 395 11.97 16.97 7.86
C GLY A 395 13.43 16.97 8.23
N SER A 396 13.90 18.12 8.69
CA SER A 396 15.26 18.20 9.21
C SER A 396 15.21 18.14 10.71
N SER A 397 15.74 17.05 11.25
CA SER A 397 16.10 16.91 12.64
C SER A 397 17.39 17.69 12.92
N MET A 398 17.39 19.01 12.68
CA MET A 398 18.55 19.85 13.04
C MET A 398 18.59 20.03 14.55
N TRP A 399 19.80 20.10 15.11
CA TRP A 399 20.01 20.49 16.51
C TRP A 399 19.32 19.58 17.55
N GLY A 400 19.09 18.30 17.24
CA GLY A 400 18.41 17.37 18.16
C GLY A 400 16.94 17.71 18.38
N LYS A 401 16.28 18.34 17.39
CA LYS A 401 14.89 18.77 17.49
C LYS A 401 13.96 17.88 16.68
N ASP A 402 12.73 17.77 17.17
CA ASP A 402 11.64 17.07 16.51
C ASP A 402 11.31 17.69 15.13
N SER A 403 10.82 16.85 14.23
CA SER A 403 10.31 17.27 12.91
C SER A 403 8.81 17.52 12.97
N GLN A 404 8.38 18.72 12.59
CA GLN A 404 6.99 19.15 12.70
C GLN A 404 6.41 19.59 11.36
N CYS A 405 5.18 19.17 11.10
CA CYS A 405 4.36 19.67 10.01
C CYS A 405 2.92 19.96 10.47
N TYR A 406 2.17 20.68 9.66
CA TYR A 406 0.71 20.65 9.74
C TYR A 406 0.06 20.77 8.36
N ALA A 407 -1.17 20.29 8.27
CA ALA A 407 -2.06 20.43 7.13
C ALA A 407 -3.29 21.25 7.52
N ARG A 408 -3.71 22.17 6.66
CA ARG A 408 -4.96 22.91 6.79
C ARG A 408 -6.08 22.17 6.05
N PHE A 409 -7.19 21.98 6.72
CA PHE A 409 -8.41 21.40 6.17
C PHE A 409 -9.58 22.38 6.25
N ASN A 410 -10.52 22.24 5.32
CA ASN A 410 -11.82 22.90 5.39
C ASN A 410 -12.90 21.82 5.47
N SER A 411 -13.72 21.89 6.52
CA SER A 411 -14.84 20.98 6.71
C SER A 411 -16.04 21.44 5.90
N GLY A 412 -16.45 20.70 4.87
CA GLY A 412 -17.66 21.03 4.10
C GLY A 412 -18.97 20.80 4.87
N GLN A 413 -18.93 20.00 5.95
CA GLN A 413 -20.08 19.74 6.81
C GLN A 413 -19.62 19.59 8.26
N ALA A 414 -20.52 19.87 9.20
CA ALA A 414 -20.26 19.64 10.62
C ALA A 414 -20.13 18.13 10.87
N GLY A 415 -19.23 17.75 11.78
CA GLY A 415 -19.05 16.35 12.16
C GLY A 415 -17.96 16.16 13.19
N LYS A 416 -17.73 14.91 13.56
CA LYS A 416 -16.70 14.55 14.54
C LYS A 416 -15.51 13.94 13.85
N LEU A 417 -14.36 14.59 13.96
CA LEU A 417 -13.08 14.03 13.54
C LEU A 417 -12.69 12.91 14.52
N THR A 418 -12.51 11.69 14.02
CA THR A 418 -12.27 10.48 14.82
C THR A 418 -10.92 9.84 14.59
N ALA A 419 -10.28 10.05 13.43
CA ALA A 419 -8.98 9.44 13.14
C ALA A 419 -8.14 10.28 12.18
N ILE A 420 -6.82 10.11 12.24
CA ILE A 420 -5.84 10.75 11.36
C ILE A 420 -5.03 9.68 10.63
N GLY A 421 -5.01 9.74 9.31
CA GLY A 421 -4.14 8.92 8.47
C GLY A 421 -2.80 9.63 8.23
N LEU A 422 -1.69 8.90 8.41
CA LEU A 422 -0.32 9.38 8.21
C LEU A 422 0.60 8.23 7.77
N ALA A 423 1.81 8.55 7.31
CA ALA A 423 2.86 7.54 7.09
C ALA A 423 4.06 7.76 7.99
N THR A 424 4.71 6.66 8.35
CA THR A 424 6.03 6.63 8.97
C THR A 424 7.03 6.08 7.96
N LEU A 425 8.18 6.73 7.86
CA LEU A 425 9.24 6.33 6.93
C LEU A 425 10.27 5.41 7.58
N SER A 426 10.21 5.30 8.91
CA SER A 426 11.02 4.39 9.71
C SER A 426 10.18 3.61 10.73
N ARG A 427 10.84 2.73 11.47
CA ARG A 427 10.24 1.92 12.54
C ARG A 427 10.40 2.60 13.89
N GLY A 428 9.37 2.47 14.74
CA GLY A 428 9.46 2.89 16.14
C GLY A 428 9.32 4.39 16.34
N GLU A 429 8.59 5.06 15.46
CA GLU A 429 8.38 6.51 15.50
C GLU A 429 7.43 6.89 16.65
N ASP A 430 7.84 7.83 17.49
CA ASP A 430 6.99 8.45 18.51
C ASP A 430 6.36 9.73 17.94
N VAL A 431 5.05 9.70 17.71
CA VAL A 431 4.31 10.76 16.99
C VAL A 431 3.28 11.44 17.89
N SER A 432 3.33 12.77 17.94
CA SER A 432 2.29 13.61 18.53
C SER A 432 1.39 14.17 17.43
N ILE A 433 0.11 13.84 17.48
CA ILE A 433 -0.94 14.35 16.60
C ILE A 433 -1.70 15.43 17.36
N LYS A 434 -1.85 16.63 16.79
CA LYS A 434 -2.56 17.76 17.42
C LYS A 434 -3.51 18.43 16.45
N ILE A 435 -4.68 18.81 16.93
CA ILE A 435 -5.75 19.41 16.13
C ILE A 435 -5.98 20.82 16.66
N PHE A 436 -5.92 21.81 15.78
CA PHE A 436 -6.03 23.24 16.11
C PHE A 436 -7.16 23.89 15.32
N SER A 437 -7.78 24.94 15.88
CA SER A 437 -8.82 25.73 15.20
C SER A 437 -8.33 27.06 14.61
N GLY A 438 -7.02 27.37 14.72
CA GLY A 438 -6.45 28.57 14.14
C GLY A 438 -4.95 28.50 13.94
N VAL A 439 -4.44 29.46 13.19
CA VAL A 439 -3.02 29.81 13.10
C VAL A 439 -2.87 31.32 13.34
N ASP A 440 -1.77 31.75 13.94
CA ASP A 440 -1.48 33.17 14.13
C ASP A 440 -0.87 33.81 12.87
N ALA A 441 -0.51 35.09 12.95
CA ALA A 441 0.08 35.85 11.83
C ALA A 441 1.49 35.36 11.43
N GLN A 442 2.11 34.51 12.25
CA GLN A 442 3.41 33.86 11.99
C GLN A 442 3.22 32.38 11.63
N PHE A 443 1.99 31.96 11.33
CA PHE A 443 1.61 30.60 10.98
C PHE A 443 1.80 29.58 12.11
N ASN A 444 1.92 30.01 13.36
CA ASN A 444 1.94 29.06 14.48
C ASN A 444 0.53 28.53 14.72
N PRO A 445 0.33 27.20 14.81
CA PRO A 445 -0.95 26.64 15.22
C PRO A 445 -1.33 27.09 16.64
N ILE A 446 -2.57 27.57 16.79
CA ILE A 446 -3.14 28.09 18.05
C ILE A 446 -4.53 27.48 18.29
N ASN A 447 -5.01 27.59 19.53
CA ASN A 447 -6.32 27.03 19.94
C ASN A 447 -6.39 25.50 19.75
N LEU A 448 -5.62 24.76 20.56
CA LEU A 448 -5.64 23.30 20.57
C LEU A 448 -7.04 22.78 20.96
N ILE A 449 -7.64 21.95 20.12
CA ILE A 449 -8.97 21.36 20.30
C ILE A 449 -8.96 19.83 20.36
N GLY A 450 -7.82 19.19 20.09
CA GLY A 450 -7.64 17.75 20.26
C GLY A 450 -6.19 17.32 20.13
N SER A 451 -5.84 16.17 20.68
CA SER A 451 -4.48 15.65 20.61
C SER A 451 -4.42 14.15 20.86
N LYS A 452 -3.38 13.50 20.34
CA LYS A 452 -3.02 12.11 20.63
C LYS A 452 -1.51 11.93 20.57
N GLN A 453 -0.95 11.20 21.53
CA GLN A 453 0.41 10.66 21.43
C GLN A 453 0.32 9.19 21.06
N VAL A 454 1.12 8.74 20.10
CA VAL A 454 1.14 7.35 19.64
C VAL A 454 2.55 6.91 19.30
N LYS A 455 2.85 5.64 19.56
CA LYS A 455 4.06 4.97 19.09
C LYS A 455 3.72 4.08 17.91
N LEU A 456 4.44 4.24 16.80
CA LEU A 456 4.20 3.54 15.54
C LEU A 456 5.42 2.69 15.17
N ASP A 457 5.34 1.40 15.48
CA ASP A 457 6.48 0.47 15.39
C ASP A 457 6.81 0.02 13.96
N LYS A 458 5.94 0.30 12.99
CA LYS A 458 6.06 -0.17 11.60
C LYS A 458 6.26 1.01 10.66
N ARG A 459 7.02 0.79 9.58
CA ARG A 459 7.09 1.70 8.42
C ARG A 459 5.84 1.53 7.56
N GLY A 460 5.34 2.61 6.97
CA GLY A 460 4.20 2.61 6.05
C GLY A 460 3.04 3.46 6.56
N TYR A 461 1.84 3.19 6.07
CA TYR A 461 0.63 3.96 6.39
C TYR A 461 -0.04 3.45 7.68
N HIS A 462 -0.57 4.39 8.46
CA HIS A 462 -1.30 4.17 9.69
C HIS A 462 -2.56 5.04 9.71
N LEU A 463 -3.71 4.44 10.02
CA LEU A 463 -4.89 5.18 10.45
C LEU A 463 -4.98 5.16 11.98
N VAL A 464 -4.75 6.32 12.60
CA VAL A 464 -4.67 6.47 14.05
C VAL A 464 -5.97 7.06 14.59
N ASP A 465 -6.72 6.28 15.38
CA ASP A 465 -7.92 6.79 16.06
C ASP A 465 -7.54 7.81 17.12
N LEU A 466 -8.28 8.91 17.21
CA LEU A 466 -8.17 9.87 18.30
C LEU A 466 -8.79 9.28 19.57
N ASP A 467 -8.21 9.60 20.74
CA ASP A 467 -8.72 9.09 22.02
C ASP A 467 -10.09 9.67 22.37
N THR A 468 -10.40 10.86 21.83
CA THR A 468 -11.71 11.50 21.92
C THR A 468 -12.01 12.17 20.58
N PRO A 469 -13.19 11.92 19.98
CA PRO A 469 -13.59 12.61 18.76
C PRO A 469 -13.63 14.12 18.96
N VAL A 470 -13.20 14.87 17.95
CA VAL A 470 -13.15 16.35 17.98
C VAL A 470 -14.29 16.92 17.15
N ASP A 471 -15.15 17.73 17.77
CA ASP A 471 -16.26 18.39 17.07
C ASP A 471 -15.73 19.50 16.16
N ILE A 472 -16.01 19.42 14.86
CA ILE A 472 -15.70 20.44 13.86
C ILE A 472 -17.01 20.98 13.29
N GLY A 473 -17.18 22.30 13.31
CA GLY A 473 -18.36 22.96 12.77
C GLY A 473 -18.41 22.90 11.24
N ALA A 474 -19.58 23.12 10.64
CA ALA A 474 -19.69 23.23 9.18
C ALA A 474 -18.90 24.43 8.65
N GLU A 475 -18.32 24.29 7.46
CA GLU A 475 -17.52 25.31 6.77
C GLU A 475 -16.38 25.88 7.64
N SER A 476 -15.90 25.08 8.60
CA SER A 476 -14.88 25.49 9.55
C SER A 476 -13.50 25.05 9.09
N VAL A 477 -12.53 25.91 9.31
CA VAL A 477 -11.10 25.61 9.09
C VAL A 477 -10.54 24.97 10.35
N PHE A 478 -9.77 23.90 10.17
CA PHE A 478 -9.00 23.27 11.24
C PHE A 478 -7.65 22.81 10.69
N TYR A 479 -6.72 22.54 11.61
CA TYR A 479 -5.35 22.18 11.26
C TYR A 479 -4.97 20.90 11.98
N VAL A 480 -4.40 19.94 11.25
CA VAL A 480 -3.85 18.71 11.81
C VAL A 480 -2.34 18.80 11.76
N SER A 481 -1.70 18.83 12.93
CA SER A 481 -0.26 18.85 13.08
C SER A 481 0.27 17.49 13.48
N LEU A 482 1.39 17.11 12.88
CA LEU A 482 2.18 15.93 13.22
C LEU A 482 3.54 16.38 13.74
N ASN A 483 3.95 15.85 14.89
CA ASN A 483 5.27 16.04 15.47
C ASN A 483 5.94 14.68 15.65
N PHE A 484 7.02 14.44 14.93
CA PHE A 484 7.82 13.23 15.02
C PHE A 484 9.01 13.50 15.95
N ALA A 485 9.11 12.71 17.02
CA ALA A 485 10.19 12.83 17.98
C ALA A 485 11.56 12.69 17.31
N TYR A 486 12.53 13.43 17.80
CA TYR A 486 13.90 13.32 17.32
C TYR A 486 14.46 11.90 17.49
N HIS A 487 14.92 11.33 16.38
CA HIS A 487 15.79 10.15 16.32
C HIS A 487 16.97 10.44 15.38
N ASP A 488 18.04 9.65 15.43
CA ASP A 488 19.20 9.80 14.53
C ASP A 488 18.88 9.49 13.05
N GLN A 489 17.65 9.08 12.75
CA GLN A 489 17.15 8.87 11.40
C GLN A 489 16.72 10.19 10.75
N LYS A 490 17.04 10.35 9.46
CA LYS A 490 16.79 11.59 8.71
C LYS A 490 15.38 11.55 8.10
N GLU A 491 14.68 12.68 8.17
CA GLU A 491 13.49 12.98 7.35
C GLU A 491 12.26 12.09 7.57
N PRO A 492 11.57 12.19 8.73
CA PRO A 492 10.42 11.33 9.03
C PRO A 492 9.10 11.75 8.35
N LEU A 493 9.06 12.94 7.72
CA LEU A 493 7.81 13.50 7.17
C LEU A 493 7.59 13.04 5.73
N ALA A 494 6.53 12.27 5.52
CA ALA A 494 6.13 11.82 4.19
C ALA A 494 5.47 12.95 3.39
N TYR A 495 5.90 13.14 2.14
CA TYR A 495 5.27 14.09 1.23
C TYR A 495 5.04 13.50 -0.17
N CYS A 496 4.10 14.10 -0.89
CA CYS A 496 3.71 13.75 -2.25
C CYS A 496 4.04 14.90 -3.20
N ILE A 497 4.45 14.61 -4.43
CA ILE A 497 4.50 15.56 -5.54
C ILE A 497 3.54 15.08 -6.63
N ASP A 498 2.72 15.98 -7.17
CA ASP A 498 1.92 15.71 -8.37
C ASP A 498 1.73 17.01 -9.15
N LYS A 499 2.29 17.08 -10.36
CA LYS A 499 2.24 18.29 -11.19
C LYS A 499 0.85 18.56 -11.78
N ASN A 500 -0.01 17.54 -11.80
CA ASN A 500 -1.35 17.64 -12.40
C ASN A 500 -2.41 17.98 -11.35
N ILE A 501 -2.06 17.96 -10.06
CA ILE A 501 -3.00 18.12 -8.95
C ILE A 501 -2.51 19.25 -8.07
N PRO A 502 -3.37 20.24 -7.74
CA PRO A 502 -2.98 21.30 -6.83
C PRO A 502 -2.49 20.73 -5.49
N ALA A 503 -1.32 21.20 -5.06
CA ALA A 503 -0.78 20.89 -3.75
C ALA A 503 -1.78 21.28 -2.65
N GLY A 504 -1.97 20.39 -1.69
CA GLY A 504 -2.64 20.67 -0.43
C GLY A 504 -1.90 21.73 0.39
N ASP A 505 -2.68 22.43 1.22
CA ASP A 505 -2.20 23.53 2.06
C ASP A 505 -1.47 22.98 3.29
N THR A 506 -0.16 22.77 3.14
CA THR A 506 0.69 22.11 4.15
C THR A 506 1.94 22.92 4.46
N TYR A 507 2.38 22.85 5.71
CA TYR A 507 3.52 23.60 6.24
C TYR A 507 4.44 22.69 7.03
N ILE A 508 5.71 23.05 7.05
CA ILE A 508 6.75 22.39 7.83
C ILE A 508 7.49 23.42 8.65
N LEU A 509 7.87 23.03 9.86
CA LEU A 509 8.69 23.83 10.76
C LEU A 509 10.16 23.70 10.32
N GLN A 510 10.74 24.77 9.77
CA GLN A 510 12.14 24.77 9.33
C GLN A 510 13.06 25.41 10.37
N TYR A 511 14.20 24.76 10.58
CA TYR A 511 15.37 25.31 11.24
C TYR A 511 16.35 25.80 10.18
N THR A 512 17.11 26.87 10.46
CA THR A 512 18.24 27.25 9.59
C THR A 512 19.55 26.97 10.30
N ALA A 513 20.63 26.79 9.54
CA ALA A 513 21.96 26.57 10.09
C ALA A 513 22.44 27.73 10.98
N THR A 514 21.89 28.93 10.79
CA THR A 514 22.28 30.16 11.49
C THR A 514 21.25 30.65 12.51
N LYS A 515 20.05 30.05 12.58
CA LYS A 515 18.98 30.46 13.48
C LYS A 515 18.31 29.23 14.12
N PRO A 516 18.52 29.00 15.43
CA PRO A 516 17.87 27.91 16.15
C PRO A 516 16.38 28.16 16.39
N SER A 517 15.89 29.40 16.20
CA SER A 517 14.47 29.72 16.26
C SER A 517 13.80 29.32 14.93
N PRO A 518 12.95 28.29 14.92
CA PRO A 518 12.34 27.82 13.69
C PRO A 518 11.22 28.74 13.21
N SER A 519 10.83 28.57 11.96
CA SER A 519 9.65 29.23 11.37
C SER A 519 8.86 28.25 10.51
N TRP A 520 7.54 28.41 10.50
CA TRP A 520 6.66 27.66 9.61
C TRP A 520 6.80 28.15 8.17
N VAL A 521 7.02 27.22 7.25
CA VAL A 521 7.20 27.49 5.82
C VAL A 521 6.22 26.62 5.03
N PRO A 522 5.47 27.19 4.05
CA PRO A 522 4.65 26.39 3.15
C PRO A 522 5.49 25.34 2.42
N MET A 523 4.99 24.11 2.33
CA MET A 523 5.71 23.01 1.71
C MET A 523 6.08 23.32 0.24
N THR A 524 5.19 24.00 -0.48
CA THR A 524 5.40 24.44 -1.88
C THR A 524 6.53 25.44 -2.07
N LYS A 525 6.97 26.14 -1.02
CA LYS A 525 8.14 27.04 -1.06
C LYS A 525 9.46 26.30 -0.89
N ILE A 526 9.41 25.06 -0.42
CA ILE A 526 10.58 24.20 -0.21
C ILE A 526 10.72 23.27 -1.41
N ILE A 527 9.62 22.61 -1.78
CA ILE A 527 9.54 21.71 -2.93
C ILE A 527 8.27 22.06 -3.70
N ALA A 528 8.41 22.46 -4.96
CA ALA A 528 7.26 22.83 -5.79
C ALA A 528 6.27 21.66 -5.95
N ASP A 529 4.99 21.99 -6.12
CA ASP A 529 3.89 21.03 -6.39
C ASP A 529 3.78 19.89 -5.37
N SER A 530 4.17 20.17 -4.12
CA SER A 530 4.28 19.14 -3.09
C SER A 530 3.42 19.41 -1.85
N SER A 531 3.06 18.34 -1.16
CA SER A 531 2.28 18.40 0.07
C SER A 531 2.67 17.31 1.02
N ILE A 532 2.74 17.63 2.31
CA ILE A 532 2.84 16.60 3.34
C ILE A 532 1.57 15.74 3.30
N PHE A 533 1.71 14.42 3.36
CA PHE A 533 0.56 13.55 3.42
C PHE A 533 -0.08 13.59 4.81
N VAL A 534 -1.34 14.02 4.86
CA VAL A 534 -2.20 13.91 6.05
C VAL A 534 -3.62 13.62 5.58
N GLN A 535 -4.30 12.73 6.28
CA GLN A 535 -5.70 12.42 6.07
C GLN A 535 -6.49 12.64 7.36
N ALA A 536 -7.66 13.29 7.25
CA ALA A 536 -8.57 13.57 8.35
C ALA A 536 -9.86 12.75 8.18
N ILE A 537 -10.22 11.91 9.15
CA ILE A 537 -11.39 11.02 9.07
C ILE A 537 -12.45 11.45 10.06
N PHE A 538 -13.66 11.64 9.56
CA PHE A 538 -14.83 11.97 10.35
C PHE A 538 -15.70 10.72 10.58
N SER A 539 -16.34 10.62 11.76
CA SER A 539 -17.45 9.68 11.94
C SER A 539 -18.58 10.08 11.00
N ARG A 540 -19.17 9.10 10.31
CA ARG A 540 -20.44 9.29 9.62
C ARG A 540 -21.59 8.86 10.51
#